data_AF-A0A6M8ELS3-F1
#
_entry.id   AF-A0A6M8ELS3-F1
#
_cell.length_a   1.000
_cell.length_b   1.000
_cell.length_c   1.000
_cell.angle_alpha   90.00
_cell.angle_beta   90.00
_cell.angle_gamma   90.00
#
_symmetry.space_group_name_H-M   'P 1'
#
loop_
_entity.id
_entity.type
_entity.pdbx_description
1 polymer ?
#
loop_
_entity_poly.entity_id
_entity_poly.type
_entity_poly.pdbx_seq_one_letter_code
_entity_poly.pdbx_strand_id
1 'polypeptide(L)'
;MTSEKLMIELFGFSSPTYYKWSKHEKRKIFDLINYAFSNNELEEFLKTGKISKIENLGNESHLLDNAIKFYKKCKHITNYKIAKNLLLLLEKNYKENQSVNIEKIAEDIYCSSDKLFDIDNENSSAKQQNEVITSMKFVLFNLIQKQECSVLEYICKNRNIIEKKSNLPSKTLSNKYLNKIYHLSTA
;
A
#
# COMPACT_ATOMS: atom_id res chain seq x y z
N MET A 1 31.20 -4.84 5.18
CA MET A 1 32.09 -5.99 5.51
C MET A 1 32.40 -6.82 4.26
N THR A 2 33.39 -7.74 4.28
CA THR A 2 33.60 -8.69 3.17
C THR A 2 32.53 -9.78 3.15
N SER A 3 32.24 -10.36 1.99
CA SER A 3 31.24 -11.44 1.85
C SER A 3 31.57 -12.66 2.70
N GLU A 4 32.85 -13.06 2.80
CA GLU A 4 33.29 -14.12 3.72
C GLU A 4 32.90 -13.81 5.17
N LYS A 5 33.25 -12.61 5.65
CA LYS A 5 33.00 -12.22 7.04
C LYS A 5 31.49 -12.18 7.35
N LEU A 6 30.68 -11.70 6.42
CA LEU A 6 29.21 -11.70 6.54
C LEU A 6 28.66 -13.13 6.68
N MET A 7 29.13 -14.07 5.86
CA MET A 7 28.64 -15.45 5.91
C MET A 7 29.09 -16.18 7.18
N ILE A 8 30.32 -15.96 7.62
CA ILE A 8 30.85 -16.49 8.89
C ILE A 8 30.00 -16.01 10.07
N GLU A 9 29.69 -14.71 10.14
CA GLU A 9 28.87 -14.16 11.21
C GLU A 9 27.40 -14.61 11.12
N LEU A 10 26.82 -14.65 9.91
CA LEU A 10 25.43 -15.06 9.70
C LEU A 10 25.16 -16.52 10.08
N PHE A 11 26.10 -17.41 9.77
CA PHE A 11 25.94 -18.85 10.03
C PHE A 11 26.65 -19.32 11.31
N GLY A 12 27.49 -18.48 11.93
CA GLY A 12 28.22 -18.83 13.15
C GLY A 12 29.28 -19.93 12.97
N PHE A 13 29.78 -20.16 11.75
CA PHE A 13 30.83 -21.14 11.47
C PHE A 13 32.22 -20.49 11.31
N SER A 14 33.27 -21.30 11.21
CA SER A 14 34.65 -20.82 10.98
C SER A 14 34.98 -20.58 9.48
N SER A 15 36.04 -19.81 9.18
CA SER A 15 36.53 -19.60 7.81
C SER A 15 36.80 -20.89 7.02
N PRO A 16 37.43 -21.95 7.58
CA PRO A 16 37.59 -23.22 6.86
C PRO A 16 36.26 -23.81 6.39
N THR A 17 35.22 -23.73 7.23
CA THR A 17 33.87 -24.19 6.89
C THR A 17 33.26 -23.35 5.77
N TYR A 18 33.45 -22.03 5.80
CA TYR A 18 33.04 -21.14 4.70
C TYR A 18 33.65 -21.61 3.37
N TYR A 19 34.96 -21.81 3.30
CA TYR A 19 35.63 -22.25 2.07
C TYR A 19 35.19 -23.64 1.63
N LYS A 20 35.02 -24.57 2.57
CA LYS A 20 34.46 -25.89 2.31
C LYS A 20 33.09 -25.79 1.63
N TRP A 21 32.17 -25.01 2.20
CA TRP A 21 30.80 -24.95 1.68
C TRP A 21 30.68 -24.11 0.41
N SER A 22 31.43 -23.02 0.30
CA SER A 22 31.34 -22.10 -0.86
C SER A 22 32.14 -22.59 -2.07
N LYS A 23 33.37 -23.09 -1.88
CA LYS A 23 34.27 -23.45 -2.98
C LYS A 23 34.26 -24.93 -3.32
N HIS A 24 34.29 -25.81 -2.30
CA HIS A 24 34.42 -27.25 -2.52
C HIS A 24 33.06 -27.93 -2.72
N GLU A 25 32.12 -27.69 -1.80
CA GLU A 25 30.77 -28.29 -1.85
C GLU A 25 29.78 -27.44 -2.68
N LYS A 26 30.10 -26.17 -2.94
CA LYS A 26 29.28 -25.22 -3.72
C LYS A 26 27.81 -25.22 -3.31
N ARG A 27 27.56 -25.13 -2.00
CA ARG A 27 26.19 -25.19 -1.45
C ARG A 27 25.34 -24.04 -1.99
N LYS A 28 24.16 -24.40 -2.52
CA LYS A 28 23.21 -23.47 -3.14
C LYS A 28 22.64 -22.40 -2.22
N ILE A 29 22.80 -22.55 -0.91
CA ILE A 29 22.36 -21.54 0.06
C ILE A 29 23.08 -20.20 -0.15
N PHE A 30 24.36 -20.20 -0.55
CA PHE A 30 25.08 -18.95 -0.82
C PHE A 30 24.59 -18.28 -2.09
N ASP A 31 24.29 -19.06 -3.14
CA ASP A 31 23.68 -18.54 -4.37
C ASP A 31 22.33 -17.87 -4.04
N LEU A 32 21.50 -18.52 -3.22
CA LEU A 32 20.21 -17.98 -2.80
C LEU A 32 20.34 -16.68 -2.00
N ILE A 33 21.25 -16.64 -1.03
CA ILE A 33 21.46 -15.45 -0.20
C ILE A 33 21.98 -14.28 -1.05
N ASN A 34 22.97 -14.53 -1.91
CA ASN A 34 23.55 -13.49 -2.77
C ASN A 34 22.57 -13.00 -3.85
N TYR A 35 21.63 -13.86 -4.27
CA TYR A 35 20.53 -13.47 -5.15
C TYR A 35 19.49 -12.59 -4.43
N ALA A 36 19.13 -12.96 -3.20
CA ALA A 36 18.05 -12.30 -2.47
C ALA A 36 18.48 -11.01 -1.77
N PHE A 37 19.74 -10.92 -1.33
CA PHE A 37 20.23 -9.86 -0.46
C PHE A 37 21.58 -9.32 -0.90
N SER A 38 21.74 -8.01 -0.75
CA SER A 38 23.01 -7.30 -0.86
C SER A 38 23.81 -7.40 0.44
N ASN A 39 25.13 -7.21 0.34
CA ASN A 39 26.02 -7.20 1.51
C ASN A 39 25.61 -6.15 2.56
N ASN A 40 25.08 -5.00 2.13
CA ASN A 40 24.62 -3.96 3.04
C ASN A 40 23.37 -4.39 3.83
N GLU A 41 22.43 -5.08 3.18
CA GLU A 41 21.23 -5.61 3.82
C GLU A 41 21.57 -6.74 4.81
N LEU A 42 22.56 -7.59 4.48
CA LEU A 42 23.05 -8.61 5.40
C LEU A 42 23.77 -7.99 6.61
N GLU A 43 24.57 -6.95 6.39
CA GLU A 43 25.23 -6.21 7.47
C GLU A 43 24.21 -5.52 8.39
N GLU A 44 23.16 -4.95 7.82
CA GLU A 44 22.04 -4.37 8.57
C GLU A 44 21.35 -5.43 9.43
N PHE A 45 21.05 -6.60 8.86
CA PHE A 45 20.42 -7.71 9.57
C PHE A 45 21.26 -8.20 10.75
N LEU A 46 22.58 -8.36 10.55
CA LEU A 46 23.48 -8.77 11.63
C LEU A 46 23.51 -7.78 12.80
N LYS A 47 23.33 -6.48 12.54
CA LYS A 47 23.33 -5.42 13.57
C LYS A 47 21.98 -5.24 14.26
N THR A 48 20.89 -5.34 13.50
CA THR A 48 19.55 -4.90 13.95
C THR A 48 18.54 -6.03 14.10
N GLY A 49 18.85 -7.22 13.57
CA GLY A 49 17.92 -8.34 13.43
C GLY A 49 16.84 -8.14 12.36
N LYS A 50 16.92 -7.06 11.57
CA LYS A 50 15.92 -6.67 10.56
C LYS A 50 16.58 -6.17 9.28
N ILE A 51 15.79 -6.14 8.19
CA ILE A 51 16.19 -5.54 6.92
C ILE A 51 15.14 -4.48 6.57
N SER A 52 15.52 -3.19 6.62
CA SER A 52 14.61 -2.06 6.44
C SER A 52 13.81 -2.13 5.14
N LYS A 53 14.43 -2.60 4.05
CA LYS A 53 13.73 -2.79 2.78
C LYS A 53 12.57 -3.78 2.88
N ILE A 54 12.75 -4.89 3.61
CA ILE A 54 11.70 -5.89 3.81
C ILE A 54 10.59 -5.34 4.68
N GLU A 55 10.94 -4.66 5.78
CA GLU A 55 9.97 -4.00 6.66
C GLU A 55 9.16 -2.94 5.88
N ASN A 56 9.84 -2.10 5.09
CA ASN A 56 9.21 -1.06 4.27
C ASN A 56 8.28 -1.67 3.22
N LEU A 57 8.70 -2.75 2.54
CA LEU A 57 7.84 -3.46 1.58
C LEU A 57 6.62 -4.09 2.26
N GLY A 58 6.79 -4.67 3.45
CA GLY A 58 5.70 -5.21 4.25
C GLY A 58 4.69 -4.12 4.65
N ASN A 59 5.20 -2.98 5.11
CA ASN A 59 4.40 -1.81 5.47
C ASN A 59 3.66 -1.24 4.25
N GLU A 60 4.33 -1.05 3.12
CA GLU A 60 3.70 -0.58 1.88
C GLU A 60 2.62 -1.55 1.38
N SER A 61 2.84 -2.86 1.49
CA SER A 61 1.84 -3.88 1.15
C SER A 61 0.61 -3.78 2.06
N HIS A 62 0.82 -3.66 3.37
CA HIS A 62 -0.26 -3.52 4.35
C HIS A 62 -1.08 -2.24 4.10
N LEU A 63 -0.41 -1.12 3.86
CA LEU A 63 -1.05 0.16 3.52
C LEU A 63 -1.88 0.05 2.25
N LEU A 64 -1.34 -0.59 1.21
CA LEU A 64 -2.06 -0.82 -0.04
C LEU A 64 -3.30 -1.71 0.16
N ASP A 65 -3.19 -2.79 0.90
CA ASP A 65 -4.31 -3.71 1.15
C ASP A 65 -5.44 -3.00 1.89
N ASN A 66 -5.12 -2.21 2.91
CA ASN A 66 -6.10 -1.41 3.64
C ASN A 66 -6.71 -0.32 2.77
N ALA A 67 -5.91 0.36 1.94
CA ALA A 67 -6.40 1.33 0.97
C ALA A 67 -7.37 0.70 -0.06
N ILE A 68 -7.08 -0.51 -0.54
CA ILE A 68 -7.97 -1.24 -1.46
C ILE A 68 -9.26 -1.66 -0.75
N LYS A 69 -9.19 -2.14 0.49
CA LYS A 69 -10.38 -2.49 1.30
C LYS A 69 -11.26 -1.25 1.52
N PHE A 70 -10.66 -0.12 1.87
CA PHE A 70 -11.34 1.16 2.00
C PHE A 70 -12.09 1.53 0.71
N TYR A 71 -11.39 1.51 -0.43
CA TYR A 71 -12.01 1.91 -1.71
C TYR A 71 -13.11 0.94 -2.16
N LYS A 72 -12.95 -0.37 -1.94
CA LYS A 72 -14.01 -1.36 -2.20
C LYS A 72 -15.24 -1.11 -1.33
N LYS A 73 -15.05 -0.76 -0.07
CA LYS A 73 -16.14 -0.41 0.84
C LYS A 73 -16.87 0.87 0.41
N CYS A 74 -16.13 1.89 -0.05
CA CYS A 74 -16.71 3.09 -0.64
C CYS A 74 -17.59 2.75 -1.84
N LYS A 75 -17.09 1.95 -2.79
CA LYS A 75 -17.86 1.50 -3.97
C LYS A 75 -19.15 0.77 -3.60
N HIS A 76 -19.11 -0.06 -2.56
CA HIS A 76 -20.27 -0.82 -2.09
C HIS A 76 -21.35 0.08 -1.46
N ILE A 77 -20.94 1.12 -0.73
CA ILE A 77 -21.86 2.00 0.00
C ILE A 77 -22.47 3.07 -0.92
N THR A 78 -21.72 3.51 -1.93
CA THR A 78 -22.17 4.53 -2.88
C THR A 78 -22.34 3.92 -4.27
N ASN A 79 -21.42 4.21 -5.18
CA ASN A 79 -21.28 3.60 -6.49
C ASN A 79 -19.86 3.87 -7.01
N TYR A 80 -19.54 3.31 -8.18
CA TYR A 80 -18.21 3.49 -8.79
C TYR A 80 -17.83 4.97 -8.98
N LYS A 81 -18.77 5.79 -9.46
CA LYS A 81 -18.54 7.20 -9.80
C LYS A 81 -18.25 8.03 -8.55
N ILE A 82 -19.09 7.94 -7.53
CA ILE A 82 -18.93 8.66 -6.26
C ILE A 82 -17.65 8.21 -5.55
N ALA A 83 -17.36 6.90 -5.51
CA ALA A 83 -16.14 6.40 -4.90
C ALA A 83 -14.88 6.94 -5.62
N LYS A 84 -14.91 6.97 -6.96
CA LYS A 84 -13.81 7.55 -7.76
C LYS A 84 -13.63 9.04 -7.48
N ASN A 85 -14.73 9.79 -7.43
CA ASN A 85 -14.72 11.22 -7.11
C ASN A 85 -14.19 11.47 -5.69
N LEU A 86 -14.49 10.60 -4.73
CA LEU A 86 -13.94 10.67 -3.39
C LEU A 86 -12.41 10.55 -3.40
N LEU A 87 -11.84 9.61 -4.16
CA LEU A 87 -10.38 9.51 -4.27
C LEU A 87 -9.75 10.76 -4.89
N LEU A 88 -10.41 11.37 -5.88
CA LEU A 88 -9.94 12.63 -6.49
C LEU A 88 -9.97 13.78 -5.49
N LEU A 89 -11.02 13.87 -4.68
CA LEU A 89 -11.16 14.84 -3.61
C LEU A 89 -10.03 14.68 -2.58
N LEU A 90 -9.77 13.45 -2.12
CA LEU A 90 -8.69 13.16 -1.18
C LEU A 90 -7.30 13.50 -1.75
N GLU A 91 -7.01 13.12 -3.00
CA GLU A 91 -5.76 13.47 -3.68
C GLU A 91 -5.58 14.99 -3.79
N LYS A 92 -6.64 15.72 -4.17
CA LYS A 92 -6.62 17.18 -4.29
C LYS A 92 -6.36 17.83 -2.94
N ASN A 93 -7.11 17.45 -1.91
CA ASN A 93 -6.97 17.98 -0.55
C ASN A 93 -5.52 17.79 -0.03
N TYR A 94 -4.93 16.62 -0.26
CA TYR A 94 -3.55 16.36 0.14
C TYR A 94 -2.53 17.21 -0.63
N LYS A 95 -2.72 17.41 -1.94
CA LYS A 95 -1.83 18.26 -2.76
C LYS A 95 -1.86 19.72 -2.31
N GLU A 96 -3.03 20.23 -1.93
CA GLU A 96 -3.21 21.61 -1.47
C GLU A 96 -2.66 21.83 -0.06
N ASN A 97 -2.76 20.83 0.82
CA ASN A 97 -2.38 20.96 2.23
C ASN A 97 -1.03 20.32 2.59
N GLN A 98 -0.39 19.60 1.65
CA GLN A 98 0.82 18.79 1.84
C GLN A 98 0.72 17.75 2.97
N SER A 99 -0.47 17.52 3.50
CA SER A 99 -0.76 16.66 4.64
C SER A 99 -2.24 16.27 4.63
N VAL A 100 -2.61 15.20 5.33
CA VAL A 100 -4.00 14.80 5.49
C VAL A 100 -4.66 15.71 6.52
N ASN A 101 -5.62 16.54 6.08
CA ASN A 101 -6.41 17.41 6.95
C ASN A 101 -7.87 16.94 6.99
N ILE A 102 -8.26 16.27 8.08
CA ILE A 102 -9.60 15.68 8.25
C ILE A 102 -10.70 16.75 8.25
N GLU A 103 -10.44 17.92 8.81
CA GLU A 103 -11.41 19.02 8.89
C GLU A 103 -11.71 19.57 7.50
N LYS A 104 -10.67 19.83 6.69
CA LYS A 104 -10.84 20.26 5.31
C LYS A 104 -11.48 19.17 4.44
N ILE A 105 -11.17 17.89 4.68
CA ILE A 105 -11.86 16.78 4.01
C ILE A 105 -13.35 16.77 4.36
N ALA A 106 -13.71 17.05 5.62
CA ALA A 106 -15.10 17.18 6.03
C ALA A 106 -15.77 18.32 5.26
N GLU A 107 -15.16 19.51 5.26
CA GLU A 107 -15.64 20.67 4.52
C GLU A 107 -15.84 20.35 3.03
N ASP A 108 -14.88 19.69 2.40
CA ASP A 108 -14.97 19.28 1.00
C ASP A 108 -16.13 18.30 0.74
N ILE A 109 -16.38 17.35 1.65
CA ILE A 109 -17.47 16.36 1.54
C ILE A 109 -18.84 16.99 1.79
N TYR A 110 -18.96 17.92 2.75
CA TYR A 110 -20.25 18.49 3.14
C TYR A 110 -20.61 19.73 2.33
N CYS A 111 -19.65 20.63 2.09
CA CYS A 111 -19.85 21.96 1.51
C CYS A 111 -19.49 22.03 0.02
N SER A 112 -18.52 21.24 -0.46
CA SER A 112 -18.05 21.26 -1.87
C SER A 112 -18.46 20.01 -2.66
N SER A 113 -19.61 19.44 -2.31
CA SER A 113 -20.00 18.08 -2.68
C SER A 113 -20.57 17.91 -4.08
N ASP A 114 -20.84 19.01 -4.79
CA ASP A 114 -21.51 18.98 -6.10
C ASP A 114 -20.70 18.14 -7.09
N LYS A 115 -19.37 18.28 -7.04
CA LYS A 115 -18.43 17.46 -7.84
C LYS A 115 -18.31 16.02 -7.34
N LEU A 116 -18.58 15.77 -6.06
CA LEU A 116 -18.52 14.43 -5.47
C LEU A 116 -19.72 13.58 -5.90
N PHE A 117 -20.93 14.17 -5.84
CA PHE A 117 -22.19 13.48 -6.13
C PHE A 117 -22.73 13.71 -7.55
N ASP A 118 -22.11 14.61 -8.32
CA ASP A 118 -22.50 14.98 -9.68
C ASP A 118 -23.96 15.44 -9.75
N ILE A 119 -24.27 16.45 -8.93
CA ILE A 119 -25.62 17.00 -8.81
C ILE A 119 -25.79 18.03 -9.94
N ASP A 120 -26.46 17.62 -11.02
CA ASP A 120 -26.93 18.53 -12.06
C ASP A 120 -28.23 19.21 -11.61
N ASN A 121 -28.25 20.54 -11.58
CA ASN A 121 -29.30 21.37 -10.97
C ASN A 121 -30.71 21.27 -11.57
N GLU A 122 -30.96 20.38 -12.54
CA GLU A 122 -32.13 20.53 -13.40
C GLU A 122 -33.34 19.62 -13.12
N ASN A 123 -33.26 18.49 -12.40
CA ASN A 123 -34.49 17.68 -12.24
C ASN A 123 -34.63 16.85 -10.94
N SER A 124 -35.80 17.03 -10.31
CA SER A 124 -36.60 16.08 -9.50
C SER A 124 -36.33 15.88 -7.99
N SER A 125 -37.38 16.10 -7.18
CA SER A 125 -37.56 15.60 -5.78
C SER A 125 -36.48 15.97 -4.75
N ALA A 126 -36.22 17.27 -4.61
CA ALA A 126 -35.13 17.83 -3.79
C ALA A 126 -35.01 17.26 -2.35
N LYS A 127 -36.12 16.93 -1.67
CA LYS A 127 -36.06 16.53 -0.26
C LYS A 127 -35.51 15.12 -0.02
N GLN A 128 -35.98 14.14 -0.79
CA GLN A 128 -35.59 12.74 -0.60
C GLN A 128 -34.17 12.47 -1.15
N GLN A 129 -33.78 13.15 -2.23
CA GLN A 129 -32.41 13.14 -2.72
C GLN A 129 -31.44 13.79 -1.71
N ASN A 130 -31.82 14.91 -1.08
CA ASN A 130 -31.00 15.56 -0.06
C ASN A 130 -30.78 14.69 1.19
N GLU A 131 -31.79 13.96 1.66
CA GLU A 131 -31.65 13.05 2.81
C GLU A 131 -30.72 11.87 2.50
N VAL A 132 -30.83 11.28 1.31
CA VAL A 132 -29.94 10.20 0.85
C VAL A 132 -28.50 10.70 0.69
N ILE A 133 -28.29 11.86 0.08
CA ILE A 133 -26.97 12.47 -0.09
C ILE A 133 -26.34 12.81 1.28
N THR A 134 -27.11 13.38 2.20
CA THR A 134 -26.63 13.70 3.55
C THR A 134 -26.21 12.45 4.31
N SER A 135 -27.01 11.38 4.22
CA SER A 135 -26.67 10.09 4.81
C SER A 135 -25.39 9.50 4.20
N MET A 136 -25.23 9.59 2.87
CA MET A 136 -24.01 9.15 2.18
C MET A 136 -22.78 9.97 2.59
N LYS A 137 -22.89 11.30 2.67
CA LYS A 137 -21.82 12.20 3.16
C LYS A 137 -21.34 11.76 4.53
N PHE A 138 -22.28 11.53 5.45
CA PHE A 138 -21.99 11.07 6.81
C PHE A 138 -21.29 9.71 6.83
N VAL A 139 -21.78 8.73 6.07
CA VAL A 139 -21.16 7.41 6.03
C VAL A 139 -19.76 7.46 5.43
N LEU A 140 -19.56 8.21 4.33
CA LEU A 140 -18.24 8.38 3.71
C LEU A 140 -17.24 9.04 4.65
N PHE A 141 -17.65 10.11 5.32
CA PHE A 141 -16.79 10.80 6.28
C PHE A 141 -16.42 9.90 7.47
N ASN A 142 -17.38 9.15 8.01
CA ASN A 142 -17.11 8.18 9.07
C ASN A 142 -16.14 7.07 8.63
N LEU A 143 -16.18 6.64 7.36
CA LEU A 143 -15.22 5.66 6.86
C LEU A 143 -13.80 6.22 6.84
N ILE A 144 -13.66 7.50 6.45
CA ILE A 144 -12.39 8.22 6.42
C ILE A 144 -11.84 8.36 7.85
N GLN A 145 -12.66 8.84 8.79
CA GLN A 145 -12.25 9.01 10.19
C GLN A 145 -11.80 7.70 10.86
N LYS A 146 -12.33 6.56 10.42
CA LYS A 146 -11.95 5.23 10.95
C LYS A 146 -10.63 4.70 10.40
N GLN A 147 -10.02 5.36 9.40
CA GLN A 147 -8.74 4.93 8.86
C GLN A 147 -7.59 5.51 9.68
N GLU A 148 -6.50 4.74 9.79
CA GLU A 148 -5.23 5.24 10.31
C GLU A 148 -4.67 6.35 9.40
N CYS A 149 -4.00 7.35 9.98
CA CYS A 149 -3.45 8.48 9.24
C CYS A 149 -2.49 8.04 8.12
N SER A 150 -1.67 7.02 8.37
CA SER A 150 -0.74 6.42 7.40
C SER A 150 -1.45 5.83 6.19
N VAL A 151 -2.59 5.17 6.41
CA VAL A 151 -3.44 4.61 5.35
C VAL A 151 -4.09 5.72 4.54
N LEU A 152 -4.61 6.77 5.20
CA LEU A 152 -5.19 7.93 4.50
C LEU A 152 -4.16 8.65 3.65
N GLU A 153 -2.96 8.87 4.18
CA GLU A 153 -1.87 9.51 3.43
C GLU A 153 -1.47 8.64 2.24
N TYR A 154 -1.38 7.32 2.43
CA TYR A 154 -1.14 6.39 1.33
C TYR A 154 -2.25 6.47 0.27
N ILE A 155 -3.52 6.52 0.67
CA ILE A 155 -4.66 6.67 -0.25
C ILE A 155 -4.53 7.93 -1.09
N CYS A 156 -4.24 9.07 -0.45
CA CYS A 156 -4.12 10.37 -1.12
C CYS A 156 -2.98 10.38 -2.15
N LYS A 157 -1.84 9.76 -1.84
CA LYS A 157 -0.67 9.71 -2.73
C LYS A 157 -0.82 8.71 -3.88
N ASN A 158 -1.60 7.64 -3.69
CA ASN A 158 -1.57 6.46 -4.57
C ASN A 158 -2.91 6.17 -5.29
N ARG A 159 -3.74 7.20 -5.52
CA ARG A 159 -5.07 7.06 -6.17
C ARG A 159 -5.07 6.11 -7.37
N ASN A 160 -4.19 6.35 -8.35
CA ASN A 160 -4.15 5.59 -9.61
C ASN A 160 -3.89 4.08 -9.38
N ILE A 161 -3.04 3.75 -8.39
CA ILE A 161 -2.70 2.37 -8.06
C ILE A 161 -3.91 1.69 -7.42
N ILE A 162 -4.59 2.38 -6.50
CA ILE A 162 -5.77 1.87 -5.78
C ILE A 162 -6.92 1.64 -6.76
N GLU A 163 -7.22 2.61 -7.63
CA GLU A 163 -8.28 2.50 -8.64
C GLU A 163 -8.06 1.25 -9.51
N LYS A 164 -6.87 1.12 -10.10
CA LYS A 164 -6.48 -0.02 -10.95
C LYS A 164 -6.54 -1.36 -10.20
N LYS A 165 -5.93 -1.43 -9.01
CA LYS A 165 -5.82 -2.70 -8.27
C LYS A 165 -7.14 -3.15 -7.63
N SER A 166 -8.04 -2.22 -7.32
CA SER A 166 -9.33 -2.56 -6.72
C SER A 166 -10.30 -3.28 -7.65
N ASN A 167 -10.06 -3.20 -8.97
CA ASN A 167 -10.85 -3.87 -10.00
C ASN A 167 -10.38 -5.31 -10.23
N LEU A 168 -9.24 -5.70 -9.64
CA LEU A 168 -8.77 -7.08 -9.69
C LEU A 168 -9.50 -7.95 -8.65
N PRO A 169 -9.85 -9.21 -9.00
CA PRO A 169 -10.46 -10.15 -8.06
C PRO A 169 -9.51 -10.41 -6.87
N SER A 170 -10.06 -10.46 -5.66
CA SER A 170 -9.29 -10.47 -4.38
C SER A 170 -8.18 -11.53 -4.32
N LYS A 171 -8.34 -12.67 -4.99
CA LYS A 171 -7.34 -13.75 -5.08
C LYS A 171 -6.00 -13.34 -5.71
N THR A 172 -5.94 -12.25 -6.48
CA THR A 172 -4.70 -11.79 -7.14
C THR A 172 -3.88 -10.79 -6.32
N LEU A 173 -4.43 -10.21 -5.24
CA LEU A 173 -3.74 -9.19 -4.45
C LEU A 173 -2.74 -9.83 -3.46
N SER A 174 -3.10 -10.95 -2.85
CA SER A 174 -2.22 -11.73 -1.96
C SER A 174 -1.08 -12.44 -2.69
N ASN A 175 -1.23 -12.78 -3.98
CA ASN A 175 -0.30 -13.66 -4.69
C ASN A 175 0.78 -12.93 -5.50
N LYS A 176 0.76 -11.60 -5.57
CA LYS A 176 1.76 -10.86 -6.36
C LYS A 176 3.13 -10.77 -5.68
N TYR A 177 3.19 -11.01 -4.37
CA TYR A 177 4.44 -10.98 -3.60
C TYR A 177 5.18 -12.31 -3.59
N LEU A 178 4.49 -13.43 -3.84
CA LEU A 178 5.13 -14.73 -4.13
C LEU A 178 5.69 -14.77 -5.56
N ASN A 179 4.99 -14.16 -6.53
CA ASN A 179 5.37 -14.25 -7.94
C ASN A 179 6.54 -13.35 -8.38
N LYS A 180 6.99 -12.39 -7.55
CA LYS A 180 8.20 -11.60 -7.89
C LYS A 180 9.49 -12.41 -7.72
N ILE A 181 9.43 -13.54 -7.01
CA ILE A 181 10.53 -14.52 -6.94
C ILE A 181 10.59 -15.37 -8.22
N TYR A 182 9.47 -15.53 -8.95
CA TYR A 182 9.38 -16.39 -10.13
C TYR A 182 9.70 -15.71 -11.47
N HIS A 183 9.77 -14.38 -11.55
CA HIS A 183 9.96 -13.67 -12.82
C HIS A 183 11.41 -13.22 -13.13
N LEU A 184 12.40 -13.72 -12.39
CA LEU A 184 13.82 -13.54 -12.71
C LEU A 184 14.49 -14.82 -13.24
N SER A 185 13.74 -15.89 -13.51
CA SER A 185 14.28 -17.17 -14.03
C SER A 185 13.92 -17.47 -15.49
N THR A 186 13.51 -16.48 -16.28
CA THR A 186 13.34 -16.64 -17.73
C THR A 186 13.85 -15.42 -18.48
N ALA A 187 15.17 -15.37 -18.68
CA ALA A 187 15.85 -14.75 -19.80
C ALA A 187 17.20 -15.45 -19.96
#